data_AF-X0MU03-F1
#
_entry.id   AF-X0MU03-F1
#
_cell.length_a   1.000
_cell.length_b   1.000
_cell.length_c   1.000
_cell.angle_alpha   90.00
_cell.angle_beta   90.00
_cell.angle_gamma   90.00
#
_symmetry.space_group_name_H-M   'P 1'
#
loop_
_entity.id
_entity.type
_entity.pdbx_description
1 polymer ?
#
loop_
_entity_poly.entity_id
_entity_poly.type
_entity_poly.pdbx_seq_one_letter_code
_entity_poly.pdbx_strand_id
1 'polypeptide(L)'
;MFEWVVQFTTETRSGEKKAMKLRTEFLVVTAGPLTNPKLPRIPGVSKFKGTRFHTARWEYRTNGRSPEDATFDKLRHKRVGSANAGRVVDAITESGLVCNDKEYPIDILIYGTGFEPWTAGGPSLRASMQIYGRGGQEIETKWSTKLAMLYIKMPN
;
A
#
# COMPACT_ATOMS: atom_id res chain seq x y z
N MET A 1 -26.53 9.72 22.97
CA MET A 1 -25.39 8.79 22.88
C MET A 1 -24.64 9.09 21.58
N PHE A 2 -23.31 9.18 21.61
CA PHE A 2 -22.51 9.40 20.40
C PHE A 2 -22.25 8.05 19.75
N GLU A 3 -22.88 7.78 18.60
CA GLU A 3 -22.76 6.48 17.92
C GLU A 3 -21.89 6.60 16.66
N TRP A 4 -20.97 5.66 16.48
CA TRP A 4 -20.25 5.40 15.24
C TRP A 4 -20.80 4.16 14.56
N VAL A 5 -20.91 4.21 13.24
CA VAL A 5 -21.25 3.05 12.41
C VAL A 5 -20.07 2.74 11.50
N VAL A 6 -19.56 1.52 11.59
CA VAL A 6 -18.41 1.06 10.80
C VAL A 6 -18.86 -0.10 9.92
N GLN A 7 -18.60 0.01 8.63
CA GLN A 7 -18.91 -1.00 7.62
C GLN A 7 -17.63 -1.42 6.92
N PHE A 8 -17.38 -2.73 6.83
CA PHE A 8 -16.17 -3.28 6.23
C PHE A 8 -16.40 -4.72 5.78
N THR A 9 -15.51 -5.22 4.92
CA THR A 9 -15.51 -6.62 4.50
C THR A 9 -14.32 -7.32 5.14
N THR A 10 -14.58 -8.42 5.82
CA THR A 10 -13.53 -9.35 6.25
C THR A 10 -13.25 -10.35 5.15
N GLU A 11 -12.00 -10.75 4.99
CA GLU A 11 -11.60 -11.85 4.12
C GLU A 11 -10.75 -12.83 4.94
N THR A 12 -11.16 -14.09 4.99
CA THR A 12 -10.39 -15.13 5.69
C THR A 12 -9.25 -15.63 4.79
N ARG A 13 -8.30 -16.37 5.37
CA ARG A 13 -7.18 -16.97 4.60
C ARG A 13 -7.65 -17.92 3.48
N SER A 14 -8.85 -18.49 3.59
CA SER A 14 -9.47 -19.33 2.54
C SER A 14 -10.17 -18.52 1.45
N GLY A 15 -10.19 -17.19 1.54
CA GLY A 15 -10.81 -16.29 0.55
C GLY A 15 -12.31 -16.05 0.78
N GLU A 16 -12.88 -16.52 1.89
CA GLU A 16 -14.26 -16.23 2.24
C GLU A 16 -14.40 -14.75 2.61
N LYS A 17 -15.34 -14.06 1.95
CA LYS A 17 -15.60 -12.63 2.17
C LYS A 17 -16.92 -12.44 2.89
N LYS A 18 -16.91 -11.65 3.98
CA LYS A 18 -18.12 -11.31 4.73
C LYS A 18 -18.19 -9.82 5.02
N ALA A 19 -19.26 -9.19 4.54
CA ALA A 19 -19.60 -7.82 4.90
C ALA A 19 -20.06 -7.75 6.37
N MET A 20 -19.53 -6.78 7.10
CA MET A 20 -19.80 -6.54 8.51
C MET A 20 -20.25 -5.10 8.72
N LYS A 21 -21.14 -4.91 9.69
CA LYS A 21 -21.59 -3.60 10.18
C LYS A 21 -21.55 -3.61 11.70
N LEU A 22 -20.81 -2.69 12.30
CA LEU A 22 -20.66 -2.55 13.74
C LEU A 22 -21.14 -1.17 14.19
N ARG A 23 -21.65 -1.11 15.42
CA ARG A 23 -21.97 0.13 16.13
C ARG A 23 -21.11 0.22 17.39
N THR A 24 -20.54 1.38 17.66
CA THR A 24 -19.68 1.59 18.82
C THR A 24 -19.76 3.04 19.32
N GLU A 25 -19.51 3.26 20.60
CA GLU A 25 -19.41 4.60 21.19
C GLU A 25 -18.05 5.26 20.90
N PHE A 26 -17.00 4.44 20.81
CA PHE A 26 -15.64 4.89 20.54
C PHE A 26 -15.03 4.08 19.39
N LEU A 27 -14.31 4.79 18.51
CA LEU A 27 -13.58 4.20 17.39
C LEU A 27 -12.15 4.73 17.39
N VAL A 28 -11.18 3.82 17.45
CA VAL A 28 -9.75 4.13 17.32
C VAL A 28 -9.24 3.46 16.05
N VAL A 29 -8.75 4.25 15.10
CA VAL A 29 -8.21 3.74 13.82
C VAL A 29 -6.69 3.79 13.85
N THR A 30 -6.05 2.63 13.83
CA THR A 30 -4.58 2.48 13.90
C THR A 30 -4.00 1.91 12.61
N ALA A 31 -4.57 2.27 11.45
CA ALA A 31 -4.17 1.72 10.14
C ALA A 31 -2.72 2.09 9.74
N GLY A 32 -2.15 3.15 10.31
CA GLY A 32 -0.80 3.62 10.03
C GLY A 32 -0.64 4.28 8.64
N PRO A 33 0.55 4.83 8.32
CA PRO A 33 0.83 5.46 7.04
C PRO A 33 1.42 4.49 5.98
N LEU A 34 1.77 3.26 6.36
CA LEU A 34 2.50 2.29 5.51
C LEU A 34 1.61 1.13 5.04
N THR A 35 0.34 1.40 4.78
CA THR A 35 -0.68 0.37 4.50
C THR A 35 -0.99 0.21 3.02
N ASN A 36 -0.83 1.30 2.24
CA ASN A 36 -1.20 1.35 0.82
C ASN A 36 0.04 1.53 -0.06
N PRO A 37 0.59 0.43 -0.64
CA PRO A 37 1.76 0.48 -1.50
C PRO A 37 1.56 1.40 -2.70
N LYS A 38 2.52 2.30 -2.96
CA LYS A 38 2.48 3.18 -4.12
C LYS A 38 3.13 2.48 -5.29
N LEU A 39 2.37 2.22 -6.36
CA LEU A 39 2.97 1.69 -7.59
C LEU A 39 3.72 2.78 -8.37
N PRO A 40 4.84 2.46 -9.03
CA PRO A 40 5.56 3.40 -9.88
C PRO A 40 4.67 3.88 -11.03
N ARG A 41 4.68 5.19 -11.29
CA ARG A 41 4.06 5.80 -12.47
C ARG A 41 5.11 5.98 -13.57
N ILE A 42 5.66 4.86 -14.05
CA ILE A 42 6.70 4.83 -15.08
C ILE A 42 6.10 4.27 -16.38
N PRO A 43 6.29 4.93 -17.54
CA PRO A 43 5.85 4.41 -18.83
C PRO A 43 6.31 2.96 -19.06
N GLY A 44 5.40 2.11 -19.52
CA GLY A 44 5.70 0.72 -19.88
C GLY A 44 5.86 -0.26 -18.70
N VAL A 45 5.69 0.18 -17.44
CA VAL A 45 5.81 -0.70 -16.25
C VAL A 45 4.94 -1.97 -16.30
N SER A 46 3.75 -1.87 -16.90
CA SER A 46 2.84 -3.00 -17.06
C SER A 46 3.36 -4.05 -18.06
N LYS A 47 4.25 -3.67 -18.98
CA LYS A 47 4.78 -4.51 -20.07
C LYS A 47 5.98 -5.37 -19.65
N PHE A 48 6.64 -5.06 -18.54
CA PHE A 48 7.77 -5.85 -18.06
C PHE A 48 7.38 -7.31 -17.85
N LYS A 49 8.13 -8.24 -18.46
CA LYS A 49 7.85 -9.67 -18.45
C LYS A 49 8.55 -10.43 -17.32
N GLY A 50 9.56 -9.82 -16.70
CA GLY A 50 10.29 -10.41 -15.57
C GLY A 50 9.50 -10.36 -14.26
N THR A 51 10.10 -10.89 -13.19
CA THR A 51 9.49 -10.89 -11.86
C THR A 51 9.40 -9.47 -11.32
N ARG A 52 8.24 -9.09 -10.75
CA ARG A 52 8.03 -7.75 -10.21
C ARG A 52 7.21 -7.79 -8.92
N PHE A 53 7.62 -7.04 -7.90
CA PHE A 53 6.90 -6.94 -6.64
C PHE A 53 7.22 -5.64 -5.90
N HIS A 54 6.29 -5.23 -5.05
CA HIS A 54 6.50 -4.12 -4.12
C HIS A 54 7.18 -4.64 -2.84
N THR A 55 8.04 -3.82 -2.24
CA THR A 55 8.73 -4.19 -0.98
C THR A 55 7.78 -4.60 0.15
N ALA A 56 6.61 -3.96 0.22
CA ALA A 56 5.50 -4.33 1.13
C ALA A 56 4.90 -5.73 0.92
N ARG A 57 5.12 -6.35 -0.24
CA ARG A 57 4.64 -7.71 -0.59
C ARG A 57 5.81 -8.51 -1.16
N TRP A 58 6.87 -8.58 -0.35
CA TRP A 58 8.13 -9.20 -0.73
C TRP A 58 7.92 -10.66 -1.19
N GLU A 59 8.34 -10.97 -2.42
CA GLU A 59 8.18 -12.31 -3.00
C GLU A 59 9.36 -13.20 -2.61
N TYR A 60 9.27 -13.81 -1.42
CA TYR A 60 10.36 -14.62 -0.86
C TYR A 60 10.78 -15.76 -1.78
N ARG A 61 9.88 -16.34 -2.59
CA ARG A 61 10.24 -17.41 -3.55
C ARG A 61 11.35 -16.99 -4.51
N THR A 62 11.39 -15.71 -4.88
CA THR A 62 12.31 -15.14 -5.87
C THR A 62 13.70 -14.88 -5.31
N ASN A 63 13.84 -14.49 -4.05
CA ASN A 63 15.11 -14.02 -3.49
C ASN A 63 15.58 -14.78 -2.25
N GLY A 64 14.67 -15.30 -1.41
CA GLY A 64 14.95 -16.05 -0.19
C GLY A 64 14.22 -17.40 -0.16
N ARG A 65 14.15 -18.03 1.01
CA ARG A 65 13.24 -19.17 1.23
C ARG A 65 12.04 -18.75 2.07
N SER A 66 12.26 -17.90 3.07
CA SER A 66 11.24 -17.35 3.97
C SER A 66 11.72 -16.05 4.63
N PRO A 67 10.89 -15.33 5.40
CA PRO A 67 11.34 -14.19 6.22
C PRO A 67 12.48 -14.54 7.19
N GLU A 68 12.53 -15.79 7.67
CA GLU A 68 13.53 -16.29 8.61
C GLU A 68 14.84 -16.73 7.92
N ASP A 69 14.78 -17.05 6.62
CA ASP A 69 15.93 -17.33 5.76
C ASP A 69 15.98 -16.33 4.60
N ALA A 70 16.46 -15.12 4.96
CA ALA A 70 16.61 -13.98 4.06
C ALA A 70 17.94 -13.98 3.29
N THR A 71 18.53 -15.16 3.04
CA THR A 71 19.69 -15.28 2.16
C THR A 71 19.33 -14.87 0.72
N PHE A 72 20.25 -14.20 0.03
CA PHE A 72 20.03 -13.70 -1.35
C PHE A 72 20.65 -14.61 -2.42
N ASP A 73 20.98 -15.86 -2.09
CA ASP A 73 21.73 -16.75 -2.98
C ASP A 73 21.03 -16.99 -4.32
N LYS A 74 19.70 -16.95 -4.35
CA LYS A 74 18.89 -17.06 -5.58
C LYS A 74 19.04 -15.87 -6.53
N LEU A 75 19.58 -14.75 -6.06
CA LEU A 75 19.78 -13.54 -6.84
C LEU A 75 21.17 -13.43 -7.47
N ARG A 76 22.13 -14.31 -7.12
CA ARG A 76 23.54 -14.18 -7.53
C ARG A 76 23.78 -13.98 -9.03
N HIS A 77 22.89 -14.51 -9.86
CA HIS A 77 22.97 -14.41 -11.33
C HIS A 77 21.84 -13.60 -11.94
N LYS A 78 21.08 -12.87 -11.12
CA LYS A 78 19.96 -12.04 -11.57
C LYS A 78 20.37 -10.58 -11.56
N ARG A 79 19.98 -9.87 -12.62
CA ARG A 79 20.08 -8.42 -12.72
C ARG A 79 18.85 -7.83 -12.03
N VAL A 80 19.06 -7.17 -10.90
CA VAL A 80 17.99 -6.60 -10.09
C VAL A 80 17.90 -5.11 -10.35
N GLY A 81 16.76 -4.65 -10.86
CA GLY A 81 16.43 -3.25 -11.00
C GLY A 81 15.54 -2.76 -9.88
N SER A 82 15.73 -1.51 -9.45
CA SER A 82 14.83 -0.81 -8.54
C SER A 82 14.21 0.38 -9.25
N ALA A 83 12.89 0.54 -9.12
CA ALA A 83 12.17 1.72 -9.62
C ALA A 83 12.53 3.03 -8.89
N ASN A 84 13.42 2.97 -7.90
CA ASN A 84 13.92 4.07 -7.08
C ASN A 84 15.45 4.08 -6.95
N ALA A 85 16.19 3.53 -7.93
CA ALA A 85 17.65 3.30 -7.85
C ALA A 85 18.55 4.56 -7.84
N GLY A 86 18.09 5.70 -7.34
CA GLY A 86 18.85 6.96 -7.27
C GLY A 86 19.08 7.65 -8.62
N ARG A 87 18.63 7.04 -9.73
CA ARG A 87 18.51 7.63 -11.06
C ARG A 87 17.04 7.66 -11.46
N VAL A 88 16.65 8.67 -12.21
CA VAL A 88 15.32 8.71 -12.84
C VAL A 88 15.25 7.56 -13.83
N VAL A 89 14.23 6.71 -13.69
CA VAL A 89 13.88 5.69 -14.68
C VAL A 89 12.86 6.32 -15.62
N ASP A 90 13.26 6.52 -16.87
CA ASP A 90 12.45 7.21 -17.88
C ASP A 90 11.32 6.32 -18.39
N ALA A 91 11.61 5.03 -18.57
CA ALA A 91 10.66 4.02 -19.02
C ALA A 91 11.07 2.61 -18.59
N ILE A 92 10.12 1.68 -18.71
CA ILE A 92 10.33 0.25 -18.53
C ILE A 92 9.94 -0.45 -19.84
N THR A 93 10.85 -1.25 -20.38
CA THR A 93 10.61 -2.09 -21.56
C THR A 93 10.09 -3.47 -21.12
N GLU A 94 9.91 -4.39 -22.05
CA GLU A 94 9.60 -5.77 -21.70
C GLU A 94 10.74 -6.48 -20.94
N SER A 95 11.98 -6.00 -21.10
CA SER A 95 13.22 -6.65 -20.66
C SER A 95 14.11 -5.81 -19.74
N GLY A 96 13.81 -4.52 -19.52
CA GLY A 96 14.78 -3.60 -18.95
C GLY A 96 14.22 -2.28 -18.42
N LEU A 97 15.11 -1.52 -17.78
CA LEU A 97 14.91 -0.14 -17.38
C LEU A 97 15.56 0.78 -18.40
N VAL A 98 14.91 1.88 -18.78
CA VAL A 98 15.53 2.95 -19.57
C VAL A 98 15.89 4.08 -18.63
N CYS A 99 17.17 4.47 -18.63
CA CYS A 99 17.66 5.63 -17.89
C CYS A 99 18.64 6.42 -18.78
N ASN A 100 18.38 7.71 -18.97
CA ASN A 100 19.14 8.60 -19.86
C ASN A 100 19.27 8.00 -21.26
N ASP A 101 18.15 7.63 -21.87
CA ASP A 101 18.05 7.03 -23.22
C ASP A 101 18.80 5.69 -23.41
N LYS A 102 19.29 5.08 -22.32
CA LYS A 102 19.98 3.79 -22.34
C LYS A 102 19.17 2.72 -21.63
N GLU A 103 18.99 1.57 -22.29
CA GLU A 103 18.37 0.40 -21.68
C GLU A 103 19.37 -0.43 -20.86
N TYR A 104 18.94 -0.80 -19.66
CA TYR A 104 19.61 -1.69 -18.73
C TYR A 104 18.71 -2.92 -18.54
N PRO A 105 19.07 -4.06 -19.15
CA PRO A 105 18.22 -5.23 -19.05
C PRO A 105 18.27 -5.83 -17.64
N ILE A 106 17.11 -6.20 -17.12
CA ILE A 106 16.91 -6.68 -15.75
C ILE A 106 16.01 -7.93 -15.75
N ASP A 107 16.20 -8.79 -14.76
CA ASP A 107 15.40 -10.00 -14.59
C ASP A 107 14.31 -9.81 -13.52
N ILE A 108 14.56 -8.91 -12.57
CA ILE A 108 13.68 -8.63 -11.43
C ILE A 108 13.54 -7.13 -11.26
N LEU A 109 12.31 -6.66 -11.10
CA LEU A 109 11.96 -5.28 -10.82
C LEU A 109 11.36 -5.13 -9.42
N ILE A 110 12.04 -4.40 -8.54
CA ILE A 110 11.59 -4.14 -7.17
C ILE A 110 11.00 -2.73 -7.08
N TYR A 111 9.75 -2.63 -6.62
CA TYR A 111 9.13 -1.34 -6.31
C TYR A 111 9.48 -0.92 -4.87
N GLY A 112 10.54 -0.13 -4.76
CA GLY A 112 10.91 0.61 -3.55
C GLY A 112 10.23 1.97 -3.44
N THR A 113 9.06 2.13 -4.05
CA THR A 113 8.36 3.41 -4.28
C THR A 113 7.58 3.96 -3.08
N GLY A 114 7.68 3.28 -1.94
CA GLY A 114 7.04 3.68 -0.69
C GLY A 114 5.53 3.45 -0.71
N PHE A 115 4.83 4.25 0.09
CA PHE A 115 3.38 4.15 0.28
C PHE A 115 2.72 5.47 -0.11
N GLU A 116 1.41 5.44 -0.31
CA GLU A 116 0.64 6.66 -0.50
C GLU A 116 0.84 7.61 0.71
N PRO A 117 0.97 8.93 0.48
CA PRO A 117 1.31 9.87 1.54
C PRO A 117 0.22 9.96 2.60
N TRP A 118 0.54 10.47 3.80
CA TRP A 118 -0.43 10.71 4.87
C TRP A 118 -1.48 11.79 4.54
N THR A 119 -1.41 12.38 3.36
CA THR A 119 -2.43 13.28 2.81
C THR A 119 -3.38 12.57 1.85
N ALA A 120 -3.06 11.33 1.43
CA ALA A 120 -3.92 10.52 0.59
C ALA A 120 -5.06 9.92 1.45
N GLY A 121 -6.19 10.62 1.42
CA GLY A 121 -7.45 10.21 2.05
C GLY A 121 -7.44 10.18 3.58
N GLY A 122 -8.63 10.03 4.15
CA GLY A 122 -8.90 9.95 5.57
C GLY A 122 -8.84 8.52 6.13
N PRO A 123 -9.30 8.34 7.38
CA PRO A 123 -9.27 7.06 8.08
C PRO A 123 -9.99 5.93 7.34
N SER A 124 -11.07 6.23 6.62
CA SER A 124 -11.82 5.23 5.84
C SER A 124 -10.94 4.58 4.78
N LEU A 125 -10.26 5.40 3.97
CA LEU A 125 -9.39 4.91 2.90
C LEU A 125 -8.24 4.06 3.47
N ARG A 126 -7.63 4.49 4.58
CA ARG A 126 -6.48 3.79 5.18
C ARG A 126 -6.86 2.49 5.83
N ALA A 127 -8.02 2.44 6.47
CA ALA A 127 -8.52 1.22 7.10
C ALA A 127 -9.22 0.28 6.09
N SER A 128 -9.49 0.74 4.86
CA SER A 128 -10.38 0.05 3.92
C SER A 128 -11.76 -0.24 4.55
N MET A 129 -12.30 0.75 5.27
CA MET A 129 -13.59 0.68 5.96
C MET A 129 -14.42 1.91 5.62
N GLN A 130 -15.74 1.75 5.50
CA GLN A 130 -16.66 2.88 5.48
C GLN A 130 -17.02 3.24 6.92
N ILE A 131 -16.66 4.44 7.35
CA ILE A 131 -16.83 4.90 8.73
C ILE A 131 -17.75 6.12 8.73
N TYR A 132 -18.84 6.02 9.48
CA TYR A 132 -19.80 7.09 9.70
C TYR A 132 -19.80 7.48 11.17
N GLY A 133 -19.69 8.77 11.43
CA GLY A 133 -19.80 9.35 12.76
C GLY A 133 -21.19 9.88 13.07
N ARG A 134 -21.24 10.79 14.04
CA ARG A 134 -22.48 11.42 14.55
C ARG A 134 -23.32 11.99 13.41
N GLY A 135 -24.63 11.75 13.45
CA GLY A 135 -25.56 12.24 12.43
C GLY A 135 -25.39 11.60 11.05
N GLY A 136 -24.68 10.46 10.95
CA GLY A 136 -24.43 9.79 9.68
C GLY A 136 -23.34 10.45 8.83
N GLN A 137 -22.57 11.40 9.38
CA GLN A 137 -21.50 12.06 8.65
C GLN A 137 -20.38 11.08 8.32
N GLU A 138 -20.06 10.94 7.03
CA GLU A 138 -18.93 10.14 6.57
C GLU A 138 -17.60 10.77 7.01
N ILE A 139 -16.71 9.96 7.60
CA ILE A 139 -15.43 10.46 8.10
C ILE A 139 -14.53 10.95 6.96
N GLU A 140 -14.61 10.37 5.77
CA GLU A 140 -13.78 10.76 4.62
C GLU A 140 -14.06 12.20 4.20
N THR A 141 -15.34 12.57 4.10
CA THR A 141 -15.80 13.95 3.81
C THR A 141 -15.34 14.94 4.89
N LYS A 142 -15.33 14.52 6.16
CA LYS A 142 -14.85 15.37 7.27
C LYS A 142 -13.33 15.61 7.18
N TRP A 143 -12.56 14.59 6.78
CA TRP A 143 -11.10 14.65 6.73
C TRP A 143 -10.57 15.28 5.44
N SER A 144 -11.37 15.33 4.37
CA SER A 144 -10.99 16.00 3.12
C SER A 144 -11.11 17.53 3.17
N THR A 145 -11.91 18.06 4.11
CA THR A 145 -12.26 19.50 4.16
C THR A 145 -11.48 20.29 5.19
N LYS A 146 -10.93 19.65 6.23
CA LYS A 146 -10.13 20.27 7.30
C LYS A 146 -9.09 19.28 7.83
N LEU A 147 -7.93 19.78 8.27
CA LEU A 147 -6.99 18.99 9.07
C LEU A 147 -7.71 18.56 10.35
N ALA A 148 -8.08 17.28 10.44
CA ALA A 148 -8.83 16.75 11.56
C ALA A 148 -7.84 16.17 12.58
N MET A 149 -7.78 16.79 13.76
CA MET A 149 -7.16 16.17 14.93
C MET A 149 -8.20 15.35 15.69
N LEU A 150 -7.83 14.14 16.10
CA LEU A 150 -8.65 13.32 16.98
C LEU A 150 -8.71 13.99 18.36
N TYR A 151 -9.85 14.58 18.71
CA TYR A 151 -10.09 15.12 20.05
C TYR A 151 -10.89 14.09 20.85
N ILE A 152 -10.22 13.36 21.75
CA ILE A 152 -10.94 12.62 22.80
C ILE A 152 -11.30 13.66 23.86
N LYS A 153 -12.50 14.23 23.76
CA LYS A 153 -13.06 15.01 24.87
C LYS A 153 -13.62 13.99 25.87
N MET A 154 -12.86 13.69 26.91
CA MET A 154 -13.39 12.98 28.07
C MET A 154 -14.55 13.81 28.65
N PRO A 155 -15.68 13.21 29.02
CA PRO A 155 -16.70 13.91 29.79
C PRO A 155 -16.09 14.34 31.14
N ASN A 156 -16.41 15.56 31.57
CA ASN A 156 -16.13 16.03 32.93
C ASN A 156 -16.95 15.23 33.94
#